data_AF-A0A7K6ZFV7-F1
#
_entry.id   AF-A0A7K6ZFV7-F1
#
_cell.length_a   1.000
_cell.length_b   1.000
_cell.length_c   1.000
_cell.angle_alpha   90.00
_cell.angle_beta   90.00
_cell.angle_gamma   90.00
#
_symmetry.space_group_name_H-M   'P 1'
#
loop_
_entity.id
_entity.type
_entity.pdbx_description
1 polymer ?
#
loop_
_entity_poly.entity_id
_entity_poly.type
_entity_poly.pdbx_seq_one_letter_code
_entity_poly.pdbx_strand_id
1 'polypeptide(L)'
;VSHEVININLKNKPDWFFEKNPLGLVPVLETSKGQLIYESPITCEYLDEAFPGKKLLPSDPYERASQKMLLEHFSKIAPLVFKYYTAIRDGQDASAVKAEFVEKISKLEETLSKCNTVYFGGDSVSMFDYMVWPWFERLEAVQLQDSLSHMPKLQRWMGAMREDPAVKDTVTDPQTYRGYLQLYVKNSPEACDYGL
;
A
#
# COMPACT_ATOMS: atom_id res chain seq x y z
N VAL A 1 -11.41 9.16 11.02
CA VAL A 1 -10.91 10.45 11.55
C VAL A 1 -11.39 11.55 10.63
N SER A 2 -11.94 12.66 11.12
CA SER A 2 -12.30 13.80 10.25
C SER A 2 -11.02 14.44 9.72
N HIS A 3 -10.93 14.63 8.41
CA HIS A 3 -9.74 15.10 7.74
C HIS A 3 -10.10 15.80 6.43
N GLU A 4 -9.15 16.56 5.90
CA GLU A 4 -9.15 17.14 4.57
C GLU A 4 -8.04 16.49 3.76
N VAL A 5 -8.27 16.25 2.46
CA VAL A 5 -7.27 15.69 1.55
C VAL A 5 -6.88 16.75 0.54
N ILE A 6 -5.59 17.08 0.51
CA ILE A 6 -5.00 17.95 -0.51
C ILE A 6 -4.10 17.08 -1.38
N ASN A 7 -4.52 16.84 -2.62
CA ASN A 7 -3.72 16.10 -3.59
C ASN A 7 -2.59 16.97 -4.14
N ILE A 8 -1.39 16.40 -4.27
CA ILE A 8 -0.21 17.07 -4.80
C ILE A 8 0.15 16.45 -6.14
N ASN A 9 0.34 17.30 -7.16
CA ASN A 9 0.88 16.87 -8.43
C ASN A 9 2.35 16.48 -8.28
N LEU A 10 2.65 15.17 -8.34
CA LEU A 10 4.01 14.66 -8.08
C LEU A 10 4.97 14.84 -9.26
N LYS A 11 4.45 15.20 -10.45
CA LYS A 11 5.25 15.50 -11.65
C LYS A 11 5.47 17.00 -11.84
N ASN A 12 4.66 17.83 -11.19
CA ASN A 12 4.80 19.28 -11.12
C ASN A 12 4.53 19.76 -9.68
N LYS A 13 5.48 19.47 -8.78
CA LYS A 13 5.31 19.76 -7.34
C LYS A 13 5.36 21.26 -7.09
N PRO A 14 4.43 21.83 -6.30
CA PRO A 14 4.51 23.23 -5.93
C PRO A 14 5.64 23.45 -4.92
N ASP A 15 6.35 24.58 -5.04
CA ASP A 15 7.53 24.88 -4.20
C ASP A 15 7.21 24.88 -2.69
N TRP A 16 6.02 25.35 -2.30
CA TRP A 16 5.60 25.38 -0.90
C TRP A 16 5.50 23.98 -0.27
N PHE A 17 5.34 22.91 -1.07
CA PHE A 17 5.21 21.57 -0.53
C PHE A 17 6.50 21.08 0.15
N PHE A 18 7.66 21.60 -0.26
CA PHE A 18 8.93 21.27 0.38
C PHE A 18 9.05 21.82 1.80
N GLU A 19 8.24 22.82 2.17
CA GLU A 19 8.11 23.28 3.55
C GLU A 19 7.32 22.28 4.41
N LYS A 20 6.47 21.45 3.79
CA LYS A 20 5.68 20.41 4.47
C LYS A 20 6.47 19.11 4.64
N ASN A 21 7.23 18.72 3.62
CA ASN A 21 8.18 17.61 3.68
C ASN A 21 9.40 17.94 2.81
N PRO A 22 10.61 18.09 3.40
CA PRO A 22 11.82 18.39 2.65
C PRO A 22 12.19 17.35 1.58
N LEU A 23 11.71 16.11 1.71
CA LEU A 23 11.89 15.06 0.70
C LEU A 23 10.94 15.23 -0.50
N GLY A 24 9.94 16.12 -0.38
CA GLY A 24 8.90 16.32 -1.39
C GLY A 24 8.08 15.06 -1.66
N LEU A 25 7.91 14.19 -0.65
CA LEU A 25 7.15 12.94 -0.76
C LEU A 25 5.82 13.03 -0.01
N VAL A 26 4.83 12.29 -0.52
CA VAL A 26 3.55 12.04 0.16
C VAL A 26 3.55 10.61 0.75
N PRO A 27 2.80 10.34 1.83
CA PRO A 27 1.89 11.25 2.54
C PRO A 27 2.61 12.22 3.51
N VAL A 28 1.92 13.32 3.84
CA VAL A 28 2.24 14.24 4.94
C VAL A 28 0.95 14.54 5.69
N LEU A 29 0.96 14.45 7.01
CA LEU A 29 -0.09 14.96 7.88
C LEU A 29 0.32 16.32 8.42
N GLU A 30 -0.60 17.27 8.38
CA GLU A 30 -0.48 18.56 9.06
C GLU A 30 -1.62 18.69 10.08
N THR A 31 -1.27 18.90 11.35
CA THR A 31 -2.28 19.08 12.41
C THR A 31 -2.74 20.53 12.49
N SER A 32 -3.85 20.79 13.18
CA SER A 32 -4.32 22.16 13.47
C SER A 32 -3.34 23.00 14.29
N LYS A 33 -2.30 22.37 14.86
CA LYS A 33 -1.20 23.04 15.58
C LYS A 33 0.02 23.32 14.67
N GLY A 34 -0.08 23.02 13.38
CA GLY A 34 1.03 23.14 12.42
C GLY A 34 2.11 22.08 12.58
N GLN A 35 1.81 20.95 13.23
CA GLN A 35 2.77 19.85 13.34
C GLN A 35 2.77 19.03 12.05
N LEU A 36 3.95 18.75 11.52
CA LEU A 36 4.14 17.99 10.28
C LEU A 36 4.64 16.58 10.62
N ILE A 37 3.98 15.56 10.07
CA ILE A 37 4.36 14.15 10.21
C ILE A 37 4.37 13.54 8.81
N TYR A 38 5.49 12.95 8.40
CA TYR A 38 5.66 12.33 7.09
C TYR A 38 6.22 10.90 7.23
N GLU A 39 6.29 10.18 6.10
CA GLU A 39 6.45 8.72 5.96
C GLU A 39 5.17 7.95 6.29
N SER A 40 4.72 7.11 5.35
CA SER A 40 3.44 6.41 5.49
C SER A 40 3.33 5.56 6.77
N PRO A 41 4.33 4.76 7.20
CA PRO A 41 4.18 3.97 8.42
C PRO A 41 4.08 4.84 9.68
N ILE A 42 4.82 5.96 9.71
CA ILE A 42 4.85 6.90 10.83
C ILE A 42 3.52 7.64 10.92
N THR A 43 2.99 8.13 9.80
CA THR A 43 1.67 8.80 9.76
C THR A 43 0.56 7.88 10.25
N CYS A 44 0.54 6.61 9.82
CA CYS A 44 -0.43 5.62 10.27
C CYS A 44 -0.32 5.32 11.78
N GLU A 45 0.90 5.15 12.31
CA GLU A 45 1.13 4.91 13.74
C GLU A 45 0.67 6.13 14.57
N TYR A 46 1.01 7.35 14.15
CA TYR A 46 0.55 8.57 14.79
C TYR A 46 -0.99 8.65 14.85
N LEU A 47 -1.68 8.35 13.74
CA LEU A 47 -3.15 8.36 13.71
C LEU A 47 -3.75 7.32 14.65
N ASP A 48 -3.17 6.11 14.72
CA ASP A 48 -3.63 5.05 15.61
C ASP A 48 -3.42 5.41 17.08
N GLU A 49 -2.33 6.10 17.43
CA GLU A 49 -2.05 6.52 18.80
C GLU A 49 -2.87 7.74 19.23
N ALA A 50 -2.90 8.79 18.39
CA ALA A 50 -3.46 10.10 18.73
C ALA A 50 -4.99 10.14 18.77
N PHE A 51 -5.67 9.27 18.01
CA PHE A 51 -7.13 9.27 17.93
C PHE A 51 -7.77 8.14 18.74
N PRO A 52 -8.94 8.39 19.37
CA PRO A 52 -9.72 7.36 20.03
C PRO A 52 -10.45 6.47 19.00
N GLY A 53 -10.98 5.34 19.48
CA GLY A 53 -11.76 4.40 18.66
C GLY A 53 -11.07 3.05 18.52
N LYS A 54 -11.40 2.34 17.43
CA LYS A 54 -10.79 1.04 17.12
C LYS A 54 -9.28 1.23 16.92
N LYS A 55 -8.47 0.58 17.77
CA LYS A 55 -7.02 0.49 17.57
C LYS A 55 -6.72 -0.55 16.51
N LEU A 56 -5.81 -0.20 15.61
CA LEU A 56 -5.35 -1.03 14.50
C LEU A 56 -4.04 -1.75 14.84
N LEU A 57 -3.19 -1.15 15.68
CA LEU A 57 -2.02 -1.82 16.23
C LEU A 57 -2.39 -2.62 17.50
N PRO A 58 -1.77 -3.80 17.71
CA PRO A 58 -1.91 -4.54 18.96
C PRO A 58 -1.43 -3.74 20.17
N SER A 59 -2.06 -3.97 21.32
CA SER A 59 -1.60 -3.45 22.61
C SER A 59 -0.39 -4.19 23.14
N ASP A 60 -0.28 -5.48 22.84
CA ASP A 60 0.87 -6.29 23.22
C ASP A 60 2.14 -5.81 22.47
N PRO A 61 3.25 -5.51 23.17
CA PRO A 61 4.46 -5.01 22.54
C PRO A 61 5.09 -5.98 21.53
N TYR A 62 5.02 -7.28 21.79
CA TYR A 62 5.57 -8.29 20.89
C TYR A 62 4.74 -8.39 19.61
N GLU A 63 3.42 -8.46 19.72
CA GLU A 63 2.53 -8.50 18.55
C GLU A 63 2.65 -7.22 17.69
N ARG A 64 2.82 -6.06 18.33
CA ARG A 64 3.13 -4.81 17.62
C ARG A 64 4.45 -4.88 16.87
N ALA A 65 5.51 -5.40 17.50
CA ALA A 65 6.80 -5.59 16.86
C ALA A 65 6.70 -6.61 15.70
N SER A 66 5.91 -7.67 15.85
CA SER A 66 5.65 -8.66 14.81
C SER A 66 5.01 -8.04 13.57
N GLN A 67 4.03 -7.14 13.71
CA GLN A 67 3.48 -6.41 12.58
C GLN A 67 4.53 -5.51 11.89
N LYS A 68 5.41 -4.85 12.64
CA LYS A 68 6.49 -4.03 12.08
C LYS A 68 7.53 -4.88 11.33
N MET A 69 7.87 -6.07 11.85
CA MET A 69 8.77 -7.01 11.16
C MET A 69 8.17 -7.51 9.84
N LEU A 70 6.87 -7.83 9.82
CA LEU A 70 6.17 -8.20 8.60
C LEU A 70 6.19 -7.04 7.58
N LEU A 71 5.99 -5.80 8.03
CA LEU A 71 6.04 -4.62 7.16
C LEU A 71 7.44 -4.41 6.57
N GLU A 72 8.49 -4.62 7.36
CA GLU A 72 9.88 -4.55 6.88
C GLU A 72 10.23 -5.69 5.90
N HIS A 73 9.60 -6.85 6.04
CA HIS A 73 9.70 -7.88 5.00
C HIS A 73 8.97 -7.44 3.72
N PHE A 74 7.77 -6.87 3.86
CA PHE A 74 6.96 -6.41 2.75
C PHE A 74 7.56 -5.21 1.99
N SER A 75 8.30 -4.33 2.67
CA SER A 75 8.97 -3.17 2.06
C SER A 75 9.89 -3.55 0.88
N LYS A 76 10.39 -4.79 0.87
CA LYS A 76 11.24 -5.36 -0.19
C LYS A 76 10.45 -5.92 -1.37
N ILE A 77 9.13 -6.07 -1.24
CA ILE A 77 8.22 -6.57 -2.28
C ILE A 77 7.68 -5.39 -3.11
N ALA A 78 7.36 -4.27 -2.47
CA ALA A 78 6.79 -3.10 -3.11
C ALA A 78 7.56 -2.61 -4.36
N PRO A 79 8.91 -2.50 -4.35
CA PRO A 79 9.68 -2.11 -5.54
C PRO A 79 9.59 -3.11 -6.71
N LEU A 80 9.39 -4.40 -6.41
CA LEU A 80 9.30 -5.45 -7.44
C LEU A 80 8.05 -5.28 -8.31
N VAL A 81 6.95 -4.81 -7.73
CA VAL A 81 5.70 -4.54 -8.46
C VAL A 81 5.94 -3.49 -9.55
N PHE A 82 6.61 -2.38 -9.19
CA PHE A 82 6.93 -1.31 -10.14
C PHE A 82 7.97 -1.73 -11.17
N LYS A 83 9.00 -2.47 -10.74
CA LYS A 83 10.03 -3.03 -11.62
C LYS A 83 9.43 -3.99 -12.65
N TYR A 84 8.53 -4.87 -12.23
CA TYR A 84 7.80 -5.79 -13.10
C TYR A 84 6.98 -5.03 -14.13
N TYR A 85 6.15 -4.07 -13.67
CA TYR A 85 5.30 -3.26 -14.55
C TYR A 85 6.11 -2.50 -15.61
N THR A 86 7.25 -1.92 -15.21
CA THR A 86 8.13 -1.18 -16.13
C THR A 86 8.73 -2.12 -17.19
N ALA A 87 9.20 -3.29 -16.78
CA ALA A 87 9.78 -4.27 -17.71
C ALA A 87 8.77 -4.75 -18.75
N ILE A 88 7.55 -5.15 -18.34
CA ILE A 88 6.53 -5.62 -19.29
C ILE A 88 6.11 -4.53 -20.28
N ARG A 89 6.02 -3.27 -19.82
CA ARG A 89 5.68 -2.12 -20.66
C ARG A 89 6.74 -1.89 -21.75
N ASP A 90 8.01 -2.01 -21.36
CA ASP A 90 9.15 -1.79 -22.26
C ASP A 90 9.46 -3.02 -23.14
N GLY A 91 8.62 -4.06 -23.09
CA GLY A 91 8.83 -5.30 -23.83
C GLY A 91 10.05 -6.10 -23.37
N GLN A 92 10.51 -5.87 -22.13
CA GLN A 92 11.63 -6.58 -21.53
C GLN A 92 11.17 -7.88 -20.84
N ASP A 93 12.09 -8.82 -20.70
CA ASP A 93 11.83 -10.02 -19.90
C ASP A 93 11.68 -9.66 -18.41
N ALA A 94 10.50 -9.96 -17.86
CA ALA A 94 10.17 -9.73 -16.46
C ALA A 94 10.11 -11.04 -15.65
N SER A 95 10.51 -12.18 -16.23
CA SER A 95 10.42 -13.51 -15.62
C SER A 95 11.14 -13.60 -14.27
N ALA A 96 12.39 -13.13 -14.20
CA ALA A 96 13.18 -13.13 -12.97
C ALA A 96 12.58 -12.24 -11.87
N VAL A 97 12.06 -11.06 -12.24
CA VAL A 97 11.40 -10.13 -11.30
C VAL A 97 10.11 -10.73 -10.77
N LYS A 98 9.33 -11.38 -11.64
CA LYS A 98 8.11 -12.10 -11.26
C LYS A 98 8.41 -13.26 -10.33
N ALA A 99 9.45 -14.06 -10.61
CA ALA A 99 9.88 -15.14 -9.74
C ALA A 99 10.30 -14.64 -8.34
N GLU A 100 11.09 -13.56 -8.29
CA GLU A 100 11.50 -12.93 -7.03
C GLU A 100 10.29 -12.40 -6.24
N PHE A 101 9.32 -11.78 -6.92
CA PHE A 101 8.07 -11.33 -6.31
C PHE A 101 7.30 -12.50 -5.70
N VAL A 102 7.12 -13.60 -6.45
CA VAL A 102 6.42 -14.81 -5.98
C VAL A 102 7.13 -15.41 -4.78
N GLU A 103 8.46 -15.52 -4.81
CA GLU A 103 9.25 -16.05 -3.69
C GLU A 103 9.03 -15.21 -2.42
N LYS A 104 9.16 -13.88 -2.51
CA LYS A 104 9.04 -13.02 -1.33
C LYS A 104 7.62 -12.95 -0.79
N ILE A 105 6.61 -12.94 -1.67
CA ILE A 105 5.20 -12.85 -1.25
C ILE A 105 4.68 -14.18 -0.68
N SER A 106 5.27 -15.32 -1.06
CA SER A 106 4.98 -16.63 -0.47
C SER A 106 5.17 -16.66 1.06
N LYS A 107 6.07 -15.84 1.60
CA LYS A 107 6.25 -15.72 3.06
C LYS A 107 5.00 -15.18 3.77
N LEU A 108 4.18 -14.38 3.09
CA LEU A 108 2.89 -13.93 3.63
C LEU A 108 1.85 -15.06 3.64
N GLU A 109 1.83 -15.89 2.60
CA GLU A 109 1.03 -17.12 2.56
C GLU A 109 1.42 -18.07 3.71
N GLU A 110 2.72 -18.24 3.96
CA GLU A 110 3.21 -19.04 5.09
C GLU A 110 2.76 -18.48 6.45
N THR A 111 2.82 -17.16 6.63
CA THR A 111 2.36 -16.50 7.86
C THR A 111 0.87 -16.75 8.09
N LEU A 112 0.01 -16.51 7.09
CA LEU A 112 -1.42 -16.78 7.19
C LEU A 112 -1.71 -18.26 7.41
N SER A 113 -0.92 -19.15 6.82
CA SER A 113 -1.04 -20.60 7.01
C SER A 113 -0.71 -21.02 8.45
N LYS A 114 0.33 -20.45 9.06
CA LYS A 114 0.74 -20.74 10.44
C LYS A 114 -0.25 -20.21 11.47
N CYS A 115 -0.74 -18.99 11.29
CA CYS A 115 -1.70 -18.37 12.20
C CYS A 115 -3.11 -18.94 12.00
N ASN A 116 -3.43 -19.44 10.80
CA ASN A 116 -4.74 -19.93 10.39
C ASN A 116 -5.88 -18.92 10.63
N THR A 117 -5.58 -17.63 10.46
CA THR A 117 -6.48 -16.50 10.61
C THR A 117 -6.87 -15.93 9.24
N VAL A 118 -7.87 -15.05 9.21
CA VAL A 118 -8.26 -14.36 7.97
C VAL A 118 -7.32 -13.19 7.67
N TYR A 119 -6.99 -12.42 8.68
CA TYR A 119 -6.10 -11.25 8.61
C TYR A 119 -4.77 -11.55 9.28
N PHE A 120 -3.76 -10.74 8.99
CA PHE A 120 -2.43 -10.89 9.60
C PHE A 120 -2.43 -10.54 11.10
N GLY A 121 -3.39 -9.71 11.54
CA GLY A 121 -3.61 -9.40 12.95
C GLY A 121 -4.60 -10.32 13.66
N GLY A 122 -5.09 -11.38 13.01
CA GLY A 122 -6.06 -12.33 13.59
C GLY A 122 -7.39 -12.38 12.84
N ASP A 123 -8.50 -12.45 13.57
CA ASP A 123 -9.85 -12.56 12.98
C ASP A 123 -10.43 -11.21 12.51
N SER A 124 -9.77 -10.10 12.82
CA SER A 124 -10.14 -8.76 12.38
C SER A 124 -8.99 -8.05 11.69
N VAL A 125 -9.32 -7.19 10.72
CA VAL A 125 -8.36 -6.32 10.02
C VAL A 125 -7.58 -5.46 11.02
N SER A 126 -6.26 -5.40 10.80
CA SER A 126 -5.28 -4.68 11.63
C SER A 126 -4.47 -3.68 10.80
N MET A 127 -3.56 -2.96 11.47
CA MET A 127 -2.71 -1.96 10.81
C MET A 127 -1.90 -2.55 9.67
N PHE A 128 -1.26 -3.71 9.87
CA PHE A 128 -0.47 -4.34 8.82
C PHE A 128 -1.28 -4.60 7.55
N ASP A 129 -2.51 -5.11 7.69
CA ASP A 129 -3.40 -5.40 6.56
C ASP A 129 -3.65 -4.15 5.72
N TYR A 130 -4.01 -3.03 6.37
CA TYR A 130 -4.23 -1.75 5.69
C TYR A 130 -2.95 -1.17 5.09
N MET A 131 -1.81 -1.35 5.76
CA MET A 131 -0.54 -0.87 5.22
C MET A 131 -0.23 -1.57 3.90
N VAL A 132 -0.36 -2.90 3.81
CA VAL A 132 0.04 -3.64 2.60
C VAL A 132 -1.04 -3.72 1.52
N TRP A 133 -2.32 -3.56 1.87
CA TRP A 133 -3.44 -3.64 0.94
C TRP A 133 -3.28 -2.85 -0.37
N PRO A 134 -2.80 -1.58 -0.37
CA PRO A 134 -2.73 -0.79 -1.59
C PRO A 134 -1.89 -1.44 -2.69
N TRP A 135 -0.90 -2.28 -2.37
CA TRP A 135 -0.14 -3.01 -3.38
C TRP A 135 -0.90 -4.20 -3.95
N PHE A 136 -1.72 -4.87 -3.14
CA PHE A 136 -2.55 -6.00 -3.55
C PHE A 136 -3.73 -5.58 -4.43
N GLU A 137 -4.35 -4.44 -4.10
CA GLU A 137 -5.41 -3.83 -4.92
C GLU A 137 -4.95 -3.62 -6.37
N ARG A 138 -3.67 -3.26 -6.55
CA ARG A 138 -3.10 -2.88 -7.85
C ARG A 138 -2.61 -4.06 -8.68
N LEU A 139 -2.58 -5.28 -8.14
CA LEU A 139 -2.01 -6.45 -8.83
C LEU A 139 -2.70 -6.76 -10.16
N GLU A 140 -4.01 -6.55 -10.26
CA GLU A 140 -4.74 -6.73 -11.52
C GLU A 140 -4.30 -5.70 -12.57
N ALA A 141 -4.20 -4.44 -12.15
CA ALA A 141 -3.84 -3.34 -13.03
C ALA A 141 -2.43 -3.53 -13.62
N VAL A 142 -1.51 -4.07 -12.84
CA VAL A 142 -0.11 -4.34 -13.22
C VAL A 142 0.15 -5.76 -13.71
N GLN A 143 -0.89 -6.57 -13.97
CA GLN A 143 -0.79 -7.93 -14.52
C GLN A 143 0.01 -8.93 -13.67
N LEU A 144 -0.01 -8.77 -12.34
CA LEU A 144 0.62 -9.70 -11.38
C LEU A 144 -0.35 -10.59 -10.62
N GLN A 145 -1.66 -10.34 -10.70
CA GLN A 145 -2.66 -11.05 -9.89
C GLN A 145 -2.61 -12.58 -10.03
N ASP A 146 -2.43 -13.09 -11.25
CA ASP A 146 -2.37 -14.55 -11.52
C ASP A 146 -1.20 -15.25 -10.82
N SER A 147 -0.17 -14.49 -10.43
CA SER A 147 1.00 -15.00 -9.70
C SER A 147 0.62 -15.51 -8.31
N LEU A 148 -0.54 -15.13 -7.78
CA LEU A 148 -1.03 -15.53 -6.45
C LEU A 148 -1.99 -16.74 -6.52
N SER A 149 -2.20 -17.33 -7.70
CA SER A 149 -3.15 -18.45 -7.91
C SER A 149 -2.88 -19.69 -7.05
N HIS A 150 -1.65 -19.88 -6.60
CA HIS A 150 -1.22 -20.98 -5.74
C HIS A 150 -1.16 -20.61 -4.24
N MET A 151 -1.66 -19.43 -3.86
CA MET A 151 -1.62 -18.88 -2.50
C MET A 151 -3.04 -18.71 -1.93
N PRO A 152 -3.74 -19.80 -1.59
CA PRO A 152 -5.16 -19.76 -1.24
C PRO A 152 -5.46 -18.95 0.03
N LYS A 153 -4.56 -18.88 1.01
CA LYS A 153 -4.79 -18.06 2.21
C LYS A 153 -4.72 -16.58 1.87
N LEU A 154 -3.75 -16.18 1.05
CA LEU A 154 -3.60 -14.83 0.57
C LEU A 154 -4.76 -14.42 -0.33
N GLN A 155 -5.26 -15.31 -1.20
CA GLN A 155 -6.48 -15.07 -1.96
C GLN A 155 -7.71 -14.87 -1.06
N ARG A 156 -7.85 -15.69 -0.02
CA ARG A 156 -8.91 -15.52 0.99
C ARG A 156 -8.80 -14.18 1.70
N TRP A 157 -7.60 -13.79 2.13
CA TRP A 157 -7.33 -12.49 2.73
C TRP A 157 -7.67 -11.34 1.78
N MET A 158 -7.26 -11.40 0.51
CA MET A 158 -7.61 -10.40 -0.49
C MET A 158 -9.13 -10.29 -0.69
N GLY A 159 -9.85 -11.42 -0.66
CA GLY A 159 -11.31 -11.44 -0.69
C GLY A 159 -11.91 -10.71 0.50
N ALA A 160 -11.43 -11.00 1.72
CA ALA A 160 -11.89 -10.34 2.93
C ALA A 160 -11.59 -8.83 2.93
N MET A 161 -10.40 -8.43 2.48
CA MET A 161 -10.04 -7.00 2.36
C MET A 161 -10.94 -6.26 1.39
N ARG A 162 -11.31 -6.84 0.24
CA ARG A 162 -12.29 -6.22 -0.67
C ARG A 162 -13.66 -6.01 -0.06
N GLU A 163 -14.02 -6.79 0.96
CA GLU A 163 -15.29 -6.66 1.65
C GLU A 163 -15.26 -5.64 2.81
N ASP A 164 -14.06 -5.26 3.28
CA ASP A 164 -13.89 -4.28 4.35
C ASP A 164 -14.44 -2.90 3.95
N PRO A 165 -15.26 -2.24 4.79
CA PRO A 165 -15.85 -0.95 4.46
C PRO A 165 -14.83 0.13 4.13
N ALA A 166 -13.72 0.23 4.88
CA ALA A 166 -12.72 1.27 4.65
C ALA A 166 -11.96 1.06 3.33
N VAL A 167 -11.74 -0.21 2.95
CA VAL A 167 -11.19 -0.56 1.63
C VAL A 167 -12.18 -0.21 0.52
N LYS A 168 -13.45 -0.58 0.65
CA LYS A 168 -14.49 -0.27 -0.36
C LYS A 168 -14.64 1.23 -0.61
N ASP A 169 -14.58 2.04 0.44
CA ASP A 169 -14.71 3.49 0.34
C ASP A 169 -13.52 4.16 -0.36
N THR A 170 -12.39 3.46 -0.52
CA THR A 170 -11.14 4.00 -1.09
C THR A 170 -10.67 3.27 -2.34
N VAL A 171 -11.46 2.30 -2.84
CA VAL A 171 -11.08 1.46 -3.97
C VAL A 171 -10.91 2.28 -5.25
N THR A 172 -9.81 2.04 -5.97
CA THR A 172 -9.63 2.58 -7.32
C THR A 172 -9.85 1.47 -8.34
N ASP A 173 -10.67 1.71 -9.37
CA ASP A 173 -10.88 0.69 -10.38
C ASP A 173 -9.58 0.43 -11.18
N PRO A 174 -9.34 -0.82 -11.62
CA PRO A 174 -8.09 -1.18 -12.29
C PRO A 174 -7.81 -0.38 -13.57
N GLN A 175 -8.85 0.06 -14.28
CA GLN A 175 -8.69 0.79 -15.54
C GLN A 175 -8.23 2.23 -15.30
N THR A 176 -8.81 2.91 -14.31
CA THR A 176 -8.37 4.23 -13.86
C THR A 176 -6.92 4.20 -13.40
N TYR A 177 -6.56 3.20 -12.59
CA TYR A 177 -5.16 3.07 -12.13
C TYR A 177 -4.19 2.79 -13.29
N ARG A 178 -4.57 1.99 -14.29
CA ARG A 178 -3.76 1.78 -15.51
C ARG A 178 -3.56 3.08 -16.29
N GLY A 179 -4.61 3.88 -16.45
CA GLY A 179 -4.54 5.18 -17.13
C GLY A 179 -3.59 6.16 -16.42
N TYR A 180 -3.74 6.30 -15.10
CA TYR A 180 -2.80 7.01 -14.24
C TYR A 180 -1.36 6.54 -14.47
N LEU A 181 -1.11 5.22 -14.40
CA LEU A 181 0.24 4.66 -14.53
C LEU A 181 0.88 4.96 -15.90
N GLN A 182 0.11 4.90 -16.99
CA GLN A 182 0.60 5.17 -18.34
C GLN A 182 1.11 6.61 -18.51
N LEU A 183 0.44 7.58 -17.87
CA LEU A 183 0.89 8.97 -17.83
C LEU A 183 2.05 9.15 -16.85
N TYR A 184 1.94 8.55 -15.66
CA TYR A 184 2.91 8.71 -14.59
C TYR A 184 4.31 8.27 -14.99
N VAL A 185 4.43 7.14 -15.70
CA VAL A 185 5.74 6.64 -16.16
C VAL A 185 6.34 7.47 -17.30
N LYS A 186 5.54 8.28 -18.00
CA LYS A 186 5.99 9.24 -19.01
C LYS A 186 6.33 10.61 -18.43
N ASN A 187 6.27 10.75 -17.10
CA ASN A 187 6.43 12.03 -16.39
C ASN A 187 5.43 13.11 -16.84
N SER A 188 4.23 12.73 -17.27
CA SER A 188 3.19 13.70 -17.65
C SER A 188 2.64 14.40 -16.40
N PRO A 189 2.54 15.74 -16.39
CA PRO A 189 1.93 16.48 -15.28
C PRO A 189 0.45 16.17 -15.10
N GLU A 190 -0.25 15.71 -16.14
CA GLU A 190 -1.65 15.31 -16.08
C GLU A 190 -1.88 13.96 -15.36
N ALA A 191 -0.81 13.23 -15.03
CA ALA A 191 -0.92 11.89 -14.46
C ALA A 191 -1.74 11.88 -13.17
N CYS A 192 -1.41 12.75 -12.21
CA CYS A 192 -2.06 12.77 -10.88
C CYS A 192 -3.54 13.17 -10.93
N ASP A 193 -3.97 13.82 -12.01
CA ASP A 193 -5.36 14.29 -12.21
C ASP A 193 -6.13 13.41 -13.21
N TYR A 194 -5.61 12.22 -13.55
CA TYR A 194 -6.26 11.32 -14.49
C TYR A 194 -7.67 10.93 -14.02
N GLY A 195 -8.68 11.22 -14.83
CA GLY A 195 -10.09 10.87 -14.57
C GLY A 195 -10.87 11.94 -13.80
N LEU A 196 -10.25 13.08 -13.49
CA LEU A 196 -10.90 14.28 -12.95
C LEU A 196 -11.33 15.26 -14.05
#